data_AF-A0A8J5QYR8-F1
#
_entry.id   AF-A0A8J5QYR8-F1
#
_cell.length_a   1.000
_cell.length_b   1.000
_cell.length_c   1.000
_cell.angle_alpha   90.00
_cell.angle_beta   90.00
_cell.angle_gamma   90.00
#
_symmetry.space_group_name_H-M   'P 1'
#
loop_
_entity.id
_entity.type
_entity.pdbx_description
1 polymer ?
#
loop_
_entity_poly.entity_id
_entity_poly.type
_entity_poly.pdbx_seq_one_letter_code
_entity_poly.pdbx_strand_id
1 'polypeptide(L)'
;MAPRCSNAVFAAFNVVTLILGAAVLAAGIYYGAPHRGGSGGGVTECERFLRVPALVLGGAIMAASLAGLAGACCRASALLWLYLLLTGLLILAAVCFGVFALVVTNAGAGRTVSGTGFKEYRLGDYSTWLRRRVEDGGHWARIRSCLADANVCRSLQSNRTFDDFVNSNLSPVQSGCCKPPSACNFTYQNGTYWSKPAAGSSGGTNYSDPDCGTWSNDQSELCYGCQSCKAGVLANLRSSWKKIAFINAAFVALLVVVFSIGCCALRNNRRHKYTLLGK
;
A
#
# COMPACT_ATOMS: atom_id res chain seq x y z
N MET A 1 1.99 -17.92 -39.75
CA MET A 1 2.35 -19.15 -39.00
C MET A 1 1.79 -19.00 -37.59
N ALA A 2 0.65 -19.62 -37.28
CA ALA A 2 0.05 -19.47 -35.94
C ALA A 2 0.90 -20.23 -34.91
N PRO A 3 1.31 -19.61 -33.80
CA PRO A 3 2.06 -20.31 -32.77
C PRO A 3 1.23 -21.49 -32.26
N ARG A 4 1.80 -22.69 -32.31
CA ARG A 4 1.22 -23.87 -31.67
C ARG A 4 1.33 -23.66 -30.17
N CYS A 5 0.31 -23.04 -29.56
CA CYS A 5 0.22 -22.90 -28.11
C CYS A 5 0.20 -24.30 -27.50
N SER A 6 1.31 -24.72 -26.90
CA SER A 6 1.41 -26.01 -26.24
C SER A 6 0.74 -25.94 -24.87
N ASN A 7 -0.07 -26.94 -24.53
CA ASN A 7 -0.61 -27.12 -23.18
C ASN A 7 0.51 -27.13 -22.11
N ALA A 8 1.75 -27.47 -22.49
CA ALA A 8 2.92 -27.40 -21.63
C ALA A 8 3.29 -25.96 -21.24
N VAL A 9 3.18 -24.99 -22.16
CA VAL A 9 3.43 -23.56 -21.86
C VAL A 9 2.37 -23.05 -20.89
N PHE A 10 1.11 -23.40 -21.12
CA PHE A 10 0.01 -23.07 -20.21
C PHE A 10 0.23 -23.66 -18.80
N ALA A 11 0.63 -24.93 -18.71
CA ALA A 11 0.94 -25.57 -17.44
C ALA A 11 2.11 -24.89 -16.72
N ALA A 12 3.21 -24.60 -17.43
CA ALA A 12 4.38 -23.92 -16.86
C ALA A 12 4.01 -22.55 -16.25
N PHE A 13 3.21 -21.75 -16.94
CA PHE A 13 2.71 -20.48 -16.40
C PHE A 13 1.89 -20.68 -15.12
N ASN A 14 1.00 -21.67 -15.07
CA ASN A 14 0.20 -21.95 -13.88
C ASN A 14 1.05 -22.49 -12.71
N VAL A 15 2.16 -23.19 -12.97
CA VAL A 15 3.13 -23.55 -11.93
C VAL A 15 3.80 -22.31 -11.35
N VAL A 16 4.23 -21.37 -12.20
CA VAL A 16 4.84 -20.11 -11.73
C VAL A 16 3.85 -19.29 -10.90
N THR A 17 2.60 -19.15 -11.34
CA THR A 17 1.57 -18.43 -10.57
C THR A 17 1.22 -19.13 -9.26
N LEU A 18 1.28 -20.47 -9.21
CA LEU A 18 1.11 -21.24 -7.98
C LEU A 18 2.22 -20.95 -6.98
N ILE A 19 3.48 -20.92 -7.42
CA ILE A 19 4.64 -20.60 -6.58
C ILE A 19 4.51 -19.18 -6.02
N LEU A 20 4.16 -18.21 -6.88
CA LEU A 20 3.94 -16.82 -6.46
C LEU A 20 2.78 -16.69 -5.46
N GLY A 21 1.65 -17.36 -5.71
CA GLY A 21 0.51 -17.37 -4.79
C GLY A 21 0.87 -17.99 -3.43
N ALA A 22 1.64 -19.08 -3.44
CA ALA A 22 2.14 -19.72 -2.23
C ALA A 22 3.09 -18.82 -1.44
N ALA A 23 3.98 -18.09 -2.12
CA ALA A 23 4.88 -17.13 -1.48
C ALA A 23 4.10 -15.98 -0.81
N VAL A 24 3.05 -15.46 -1.48
CA VAL A 24 2.18 -14.41 -0.92
C VAL A 24 1.40 -14.92 0.30
N LEU A 25 0.85 -16.14 0.24
CA LEU A 25 0.21 -16.76 1.40
C LEU A 25 1.18 -16.99 2.55
N ALA A 26 2.36 -17.54 2.26
CA ALA A 26 3.39 -17.82 3.26
C ALA A 26 3.83 -16.53 3.96
N ALA A 27 4.03 -15.44 3.22
CA ALA A 27 4.28 -14.12 3.78
C ALA A 27 3.12 -13.67 4.69
N GLY A 28 1.88 -13.73 4.22
CA GLY A 28 0.70 -13.35 5.03
C GLY A 28 0.52 -14.20 6.30
N ILE A 29 0.91 -15.47 6.28
CA ILE A 29 0.92 -16.34 7.47
C ILE A 29 2.08 -15.98 8.39
N TYR A 30 3.29 -15.80 7.84
CA TYR A 30 4.52 -15.52 8.59
C TYR A 30 4.42 -14.22 9.39
N TYR A 31 4.04 -13.11 8.74
CA TYR A 31 3.79 -11.82 9.41
C TYR A 31 2.59 -11.85 10.38
N GLY A 32 1.86 -12.96 10.41
CA GLY A 32 0.71 -13.18 11.27
C GLY A 32 0.92 -14.20 12.39
N ALA A 33 2.06 -14.89 12.41
CA ALA A 33 2.38 -15.87 13.44
C ALA A 33 2.94 -15.16 14.67
N PRO A 34 2.48 -15.48 15.89
CA PRO A 34 3.10 -14.94 17.11
C PRO A 34 4.55 -15.44 17.19
N HIS A 35 5.52 -14.55 16.98
CA HIS A 35 6.92 -14.89 17.23
C HIS A 35 7.14 -15.10 18.73
N ARG A 36 7.29 -16.37 19.14
CA ARG A 36 7.96 -16.76 20.39
C ARG A 36 9.46 -16.83 20.10
N GLY A 37 10.18 -15.76 20.43
CA GLY A 37 11.64 -15.78 20.58
C GLY A 37 12.41 -14.76 19.73
N GLY A 38 13.09 -13.84 20.41
CA GLY A 38 14.30 -13.17 19.90
C GLY A 38 14.15 -11.69 19.53
N SER A 39 14.42 -10.82 20.51
CA SER A 39 14.84 -9.40 20.43
C SER A 39 14.48 -8.57 19.19
N GLY A 40 13.46 -7.72 19.34
CA GLY A 40 13.35 -6.46 18.60
C GLY A 40 12.05 -6.22 17.83
N GLY A 41 10.98 -5.89 18.56
CA GLY A 41 9.73 -5.35 17.98
C GLY A 41 8.59 -6.36 18.01
N GLY A 42 7.71 -6.23 19.00
CA GLY A 42 6.47 -7.00 19.05
C GLY A 42 5.65 -6.83 17.77
N VAL A 43 4.98 -7.91 17.35
CA VAL A 43 4.03 -7.94 16.22
C VAL A 43 3.13 -6.71 16.31
N THR A 44 3.37 -5.71 15.47
CA THR A 44 2.63 -4.45 15.54
C THR A 44 1.22 -4.68 14.99
N GLU A 45 0.20 -4.17 15.68
CA GLU A 45 -1.19 -4.11 15.17
C GLU A 45 -1.29 -3.48 13.76
N CYS A 46 -0.23 -2.80 13.33
CA CYS A 46 -0.05 -2.27 11.98
C CYS A 46 0.02 -3.33 10.88
N GLU A 47 0.66 -4.48 11.11
CA GLU A 47 0.77 -5.54 10.10
C GLU A 47 -0.52 -6.35 9.95
N ARG A 48 -1.37 -6.36 10.99
CA ARG A 48 -2.68 -7.02 10.98
C ARG A 48 -3.60 -6.49 9.88
N PHE A 49 -3.46 -5.20 9.53
CA PHE A 49 -4.26 -4.56 8.49
C PHE A 49 -3.95 -5.08 7.07
N LEU A 50 -2.70 -5.49 6.80
CA LEU A 50 -2.26 -5.98 5.49
C LEU A 50 -2.36 -7.51 5.35
N ARG A 51 -2.47 -8.23 6.47
CA ARG A 51 -2.55 -9.69 6.53
C ARG A 51 -3.77 -10.26 5.80
N VAL A 52 -4.97 -9.81 6.15
CA VAL A 52 -6.21 -10.40 5.62
C VAL A 52 -6.30 -10.26 4.08
N PRO A 53 -6.03 -9.08 3.49
CA PRO A 53 -5.98 -8.94 2.03
C PRO A 53 -4.95 -9.87 1.36
N ALA A 54 -3.76 -10.03 1.95
CA ALA A 54 -2.71 -10.90 1.40
C ALA A 54 -3.13 -12.38 1.42
N LEU A 55 -3.77 -12.84 2.49
CA LEU A 55 -4.29 -14.22 2.60
C LEU A 55 -5.39 -14.50 1.58
N VAL A 56 -6.35 -13.58 1.42
CA VAL A 56 -7.44 -13.73 0.44
C VAL A 56 -6.87 -13.76 -0.99
N LEU A 57 -5.96 -12.84 -1.31
CA LEU A 57 -5.35 -12.75 -2.64
C LEU A 57 -4.50 -13.98 -2.98
N GLY A 58 -3.60 -14.39 -2.08
CA GLY A 58 -2.76 -15.57 -2.28
C GLY A 58 -3.59 -16.84 -2.44
N GLY A 59 -4.64 -17.01 -1.62
CA GLY A 59 -5.54 -18.16 -1.69
C GLY A 59 -6.30 -18.23 -3.02
N ALA A 60 -6.81 -17.09 -3.50
CA ALA A 60 -7.50 -17.02 -4.79
C ALA A 60 -6.56 -17.36 -5.97
N ILE A 61 -5.33 -16.85 -5.96
CA ILE A 61 -4.32 -17.13 -7.00
C ILE A 61 -3.96 -18.62 -7.02
N MET A 62 -3.77 -19.23 -5.84
CA MET A 62 -3.46 -20.66 -5.74
C MET A 62 -4.62 -21.53 -6.25
N ALA A 63 -5.86 -21.24 -5.84
CA ALA A 63 -7.04 -21.98 -6.30
C ALA A 63 -7.20 -21.91 -7.83
N ALA A 64 -7.03 -20.72 -8.42
CA ALA A 64 -7.07 -20.55 -9.87
C ALA A 64 -5.94 -21.34 -10.57
N SER A 65 -4.72 -21.31 -10.03
CA SER A 65 -3.56 -22.00 -10.60
C SER A 65 -3.73 -23.53 -10.58
N LEU A 66 -4.25 -24.10 -9.49
CA LEU A 66 -4.54 -25.53 -9.38
C LEU A 66 -5.62 -25.97 -10.39
N ALA A 67 -6.69 -25.19 -10.55
CA ALA A 67 -7.72 -25.45 -11.55
C ALA A 67 -7.15 -25.40 -12.97
N GLY A 68 -6.24 -24.46 -13.26
CA GLY A 68 -5.53 -24.35 -14.54
C GLY A 68 -4.69 -25.58 -14.84
N LEU A 69 -3.89 -26.05 -13.87
CA LEU A 69 -3.06 -27.25 -14.00
C LEU A 69 -3.91 -28.51 -14.22
N ALA A 70 -4.98 -28.68 -13.44
CA ALA A 70 -5.90 -29.82 -13.59
C ALA A 70 -6.60 -29.81 -14.96
N GLY A 71 -7.03 -28.64 -15.44
CA GLY A 71 -7.62 -28.47 -16.77
C GLY A 71 -6.64 -28.78 -17.91
N ALA A 72 -5.35 -28.46 -17.72
CA ALA A 72 -4.29 -28.74 -18.69
C ALA A 72 -3.92 -30.23 -18.74
N CYS A 73 -3.76 -30.86 -17.57
CA CYS A 73 -3.34 -32.26 -17.42
C CYS A 73 -4.44 -33.23 -17.87
N CYS A 74 -5.66 -33.05 -17.37
CA CYS A 74 -6.76 -33.98 -17.63
C CYS A 74 -7.57 -33.65 -18.90
N ARG A 75 -7.17 -32.62 -19.67
CA ARG A 75 -7.91 -32.05 -20.81
C ARG A 75 -9.40 -31.79 -20.51
N ALA A 76 -9.72 -31.53 -19.25
CA ALA A 76 -11.07 -31.36 -18.77
C ALA A 76 -11.61 -29.99 -19.20
N SER A 77 -12.41 -29.98 -20.28
CA SER A 77 -12.92 -28.74 -20.87
C SER A 77 -13.74 -27.89 -19.88
N ALA A 78 -14.46 -28.53 -18.96
CA ALA A 78 -15.23 -27.84 -17.93
C ALA A 78 -14.33 -27.09 -16.93
N LEU A 79 -13.26 -27.71 -16.45
CA LEU A 79 -12.28 -27.06 -15.56
C LEU A 79 -11.58 -25.89 -16.26
N LEU A 80 -11.32 -26.00 -17.56
CA LEU A 80 -10.69 -24.94 -18.33
C LEU A 80 -11.65 -23.76 -18.60
N TRP A 81 -12.95 -24.03 -18.75
CA TRP A 81 -13.98 -22.98 -18.79
C TRP A 81 -14.10 -22.26 -17.45
N LEU A 82 -14.14 -23.01 -16.34
CA LEU A 82 -14.17 -22.44 -14.99
C LEU A 82 -12.91 -21.59 -14.74
N TYR A 83 -11.75 -22.10 -15.12
CA TYR A 83 -10.48 -21.37 -15.06
C TYR A 83 -10.56 -20.04 -15.80
N LEU A 84 -10.99 -20.03 -17.06
CA LEU A 84 -11.12 -18.81 -17.85
C LEU A 84 -12.11 -17.82 -17.23
N LEU A 85 -13.24 -18.31 -16.71
CA LEU A 85 -14.21 -17.47 -16.01
C LEU A 85 -13.60 -16.82 -14.77
N LEU A 86 -12.92 -17.60 -13.93
CA LEU A 86 -12.25 -17.08 -12.72
C LEU A 86 -11.14 -16.09 -13.06
N THR A 87 -10.29 -16.39 -14.04
CA THR A 87 -9.22 -15.48 -14.48
C THR A 87 -9.79 -14.20 -15.09
N GLY A 88 -10.88 -14.28 -15.86
CA GLY A 88 -11.57 -13.12 -16.42
C GLY A 88 -12.14 -12.20 -15.33
N LEU A 89 -12.76 -12.78 -14.29
CA LEU A 89 -13.24 -12.02 -13.13
C LEU A 89 -12.09 -11.38 -12.35
N LEU A 90 -10.95 -12.07 -12.19
CA LEU A 90 -9.75 -11.51 -11.55
C LEU A 90 -9.18 -10.32 -12.34
N ILE A 91 -9.14 -10.41 -13.67
CA ILE A 91 -8.72 -9.29 -14.53
C ILE A 91 -9.66 -8.10 -14.33
N LEU A 92 -10.98 -8.32 -14.42
CA LEU A 92 -11.97 -7.27 -14.24
C LEU A 92 -11.82 -6.59 -12.86
N ALA A 93 -11.73 -7.39 -11.79
CA ALA A 93 -11.54 -6.87 -10.44
C ALA A 93 -10.24 -6.07 -10.30
N ALA A 94 -9.12 -6.55 -10.86
CA ALA A 94 -7.83 -5.85 -10.81
C ALA A 94 -7.82 -4.54 -11.61
N VAL A 95 -8.52 -4.48 -12.75
CA VAL A 95 -8.70 -3.25 -13.53
C VAL A 95 -9.59 -2.27 -12.76
N CYS A 96 -10.73 -2.71 -12.24
CA CYS A 96 -11.62 -1.86 -11.44
C CYS A 96 -10.89 -1.29 -10.22
N PHE A 97 -10.13 -2.13 -9.50
CA PHE A 97 -9.29 -1.69 -8.39
C PHE A 97 -8.23 -0.68 -8.84
N GLY A 98 -7.55 -0.92 -9.96
CA GLY A 98 -6.56 0.00 -10.52
C GLY A 98 -7.15 1.38 -10.85
N VAL A 99 -8.31 1.41 -11.51
CA VAL A 99 -9.03 2.67 -11.83
C VAL A 99 -9.44 3.38 -10.54
N PHE A 100 -10.07 2.68 -9.61
CA PHE A 100 -10.43 3.24 -8.31
C PHE A 100 -9.22 3.83 -7.58
N ALA A 101 -8.10 3.10 -7.58
CA ALA A 101 -6.86 3.52 -6.94
C ALA A 101 -6.29 4.79 -7.55
N LEU A 102 -6.29 4.90 -8.87
CA LEU A 102 -5.89 6.12 -9.56
C LEU A 102 -6.80 7.30 -9.22
N VAL A 103 -8.12 7.11 -9.23
CA VAL A 103 -9.08 8.17 -8.93
C VAL A 103 -8.87 8.73 -7.52
N VAL A 104 -8.77 7.88 -6.50
CA VAL A 104 -8.64 8.36 -5.11
C VAL A 104 -7.26 8.94 -4.81
N THR A 105 -6.22 8.57 -5.55
CA THR A 105 -4.83 9.04 -5.34
C THR A 105 -4.38 10.13 -6.32
N ASN A 106 -5.24 10.58 -7.23
CA ASN A 106 -4.90 11.64 -8.18
C ASN A 106 -4.66 12.99 -7.46
N ALA A 107 -5.48 13.28 -6.44
CA ALA A 107 -5.37 14.49 -5.61
C ALA A 107 -4.33 14.34 -4.46
N GLY A 108 -3.78 15.46 -3.99
CA GLY A 108 -2.94 15.53 -2.79
C GLY A 108 -1.44 15.62 -3.06
N ALA A 109 -0.93 16.82 -3.35
CA ALA A 109 0.51 17.08 -3.49
C ALA A 109 1.04 17.81 -2.24
N GLY A 110 2.20 17.38 -1.75
CA GLY A 110 2.91 18.14 -0.72
C GLY A 110 3.37 19.49 -1.27
N ARG A 111 3.23 20.54 -0.47
CA ARG A 111 3.66 21.90 -0.78
C ARG A 111 5.13 22.05 -0.40
N THR A 112 5.94 22.56 -1.32
CA THR A 112 7.35 22.87 -1.04
C THR A 112 7.43 24.10 -0.14
N VAL A 113 8.29 24.05 0.86
CA VAL A 113 8.61 25.21 1.70
C VAL A 113 9.97 25.75 1.25
N SER A 114 10.01 27.02 0.89
CA SER A 114 11.23 27.69 0.40
C SER A 114 12.38 27.55 1.40
N GLY A 115 13.56 27.15 0.91
CA GLY A 115 14.75 27.00 1.74
C GLY A 115 14.80 25.73 2.60
N THR A 116 13.93 24.74 2.33
CA THR A 116 13.93 23.47 3.07
C THR A 116 13.97 22.25 2.13
N GLY A 117 14.54 21.15 2.62
CA GLY A 117 14.58 19.85 1.93
C GLY A 117 13.31 19.00 2.09
N PHE A 118 12.31 19.49 2.84
CA PHE A 118 11.06 18.76 3.09
C PHE A 118 9.84 19.47 2.53
N LYS A 119 8.71 18.75 2.51
CA LYS A 119 7.41 19.25 2.05
C LYS A 119 6.42 19.30 3.20
N GLU A 120 5.47 20.22 3.13
CA GLU A 120 4.33 20.26 4.03
C GLU A 120 3.08 19.69 3.37
N TYR A 121 2.23 19.06 4.17
CA TYR A 121 1.06 18.33 3.68
C TYR A 121 -0.17 18.87 4.38
N ARG A 122 -1.18 19.25 3.60
CA ARG A 122 -2.47 19.70 4.12
C ARG A 122 -3.54 18.66 3.82
N LEU A 123 -4.35 18.37 4.83
CA LEU A 123 -5.37 17.32 4.71
C LEU A 123 -6.43 17.67 3.64
N GLY A 124 -6.71 18.96 3.45
CA GLY A 124 -7.63 19.46 2.43
C GLY A 124 -7.19 19.25 0.97
N ASP A 125 -5.91 18.95 0.73
CA ASP A 125 -5.40 18.75 -0.64
C ASP A 125 -5.74 17.35 -1.19
N TYR A 126 -6.27 16.43 -0.36
CA TYR A 126 -6.56 15.03 -0.72
C TYR A 126 -8.02 14.79 -1.07
N SER A 127 -8.28 13.68 -1.77
CA SER A 127 -9.64 13.27 -2.13
C SER A 127 -10.53 13.04 -0.90
N THR A 128 -11.81 13.37 -1.02
CA THR A 128 -12.79 13.22 0.08
C THR A 128 -12.84 11.78 0.60
N TRP A 129 -12.62 10.79 -0.27
CA TRP A 129 -12.59 9.39 0.13
C TRP A 129 -11.41 9.08 1.07
N LEU A 130 -10.20 9.51 0.72
CA LEU A 130 -9.01 9.32 1.56
C LEU A 130 -9.12 10.08 2.88
N ARG A 131 -9.66 11.30 2.84
CA ARG A 131 -9.82 12.15 4.01
C ARG A 131 -10.70 11.51 5.09
N ARG A 132 -11.85 10.95 4.69
CA ARG A 132 -12.77 10.27 5.61
C ARG A 132 -12.12 9.11 6.38
N ARG A 133 -11.12 8.44 5.78
CA ARG A 133 -10.42 7.31 6.41
C ARG A 133 -9.62 7.73 7.64
N VAL A 134 -9.11 8.96 7.66
CA VAL A 134 -8.28 9.53 8.75
C VAL A 134 -9.04 10.54 9.63
N GLU A 135 -10.19 11.02 9.17
CA GLU A 135 -11.11 11.83 9.97
C GLU A 135 -11.88 11.00 11.00
N ASP A 136 -12.17 9.73 10.70
CA ASP A 136 -12.79 8.79 11.64
C ASP A 136 -11.91 8.57 12.88
N GLY A 137 -12.38 9.02 14.04
CA GLY A 137 -11.63 9.01 15.30
C GLY A 137 -11.23 7.61 15.78
N GLY A 138 -12.09 6.59 15.59
CA GLY A 138 -11.79 5.22 16.02
C GLY A 138 -10.75 4.53 15.14
N HIS A 139 -10.73 4.86 13.85
CA HIS A 139 -9.71 4.39 12.93
C HIS A 139 -8.39 5.13 13.08
N TRP A 140 -8.44 6.46 13.26
CA TRP A 140 -7.24 7.26 13.48
C TRP A 140 -6.54 6.90 14.80
N ALA A 141 -7.29 6.59 15.87
CA ALA A 141 -6.70 6.17 17.13
C ALA A 141 -5.75 4.97 16.98
N ARG A 142 -6.12 3.97 16.16
CA ARG A 142 -5.28 2.81 15.82
C ARG A 142 -4.07 3.16 14.96
N ILE A 143 -4.25 4.08 14.00
CA ILE A 143 -3.13 4.56 13.17
C ILE A 143 -2.12 5.31 14.04
N ARG A 144 -2.60 6.22 14.89
CA ARG A 144 -1.78 6.99 15.83
C ARG A 144 -1.00 6.08 16.76
N SER A 145 -1.64 5.09 17.39
CA SER A 145 -0.92 4.16 18.28
C SER A 145 0.16 3.42 17.52
N CYS A 146 -0.13 2.95 16.29
CA CYS A 146 0.89 2.34 15.45
C CYS A 146 2.06 3.29 15.14
N LEU A 147 1.81 4.55 14.80
CA LEU A 147 2.89 5.50 14.47
C LEU A 147 3.82 5.74 15.66
N ALA A 148 3.26 5.83 16.87
CA ALA A 148 4.02 5.94 18.10
C ALA A 148 4.82 4.65 18.38
N ASP A 149 4.17 3.48 18.32
CA ASP A 149 4.81 2.18 18.57
C ASP A 149 5.93 1.86 17.57
N ALA A 150 5.70 2.18 16.29
CA ALA A 150 6.67 2.04 15.22
C ALA A 150 7.84 3.03 15.32
N ASN A 151 7.79 3.99 16.27
CA ASN A 151 8.85 4.94 16.54
C ASN A 151 9.28 5.72 15.27
N VAL A 152 8.31 6.15 14.45
CA VAL A 152 8.57 6.75 13.12
C VAL A 152 9.40 8.03 13.17
N CYS A 153 9.43 8.70 14.34
CA CYS A 153 10.19 9.92 14.59
C CYS A 153 11.56 9.67 15.22
N ARG A 154 11.91 8.43 15.58
CA ARG A 154 13.14 8.10 16.32
C ARG A 154 14.42 8.52 15.61
N SER A 155 14.46 8.42 14.29
CA SER A 155 15.62 8.85 13.50
C SER A 155 15.86 10.37 13.54
N LEU A 156 14.86 11.15 13.98
CA LEU A 156 14.92 12.61 14.10
C LEU A 156 15.16 13.07 15.55
N GLN A 157 15.15 12.16 16.52
CA GLN A 157 15.44 12.47 17.92
C GLN A 157 16.94 12.61 18.21
N SER A 158 17.81 12.25 17.26
CA SER A 158 19.26 12.47 17.37
C SER A 158 19.58 13.96 17.46
N ASN A 159 20.62 14.31 18.22
CA ASN A 159 21.09 15.68 18.31
C ASN A 159 21.53 16.21 16.93
N ARG A 160 20.77 17.17 16.37
CA ARG A 160 21.01 17.73 15.02
C ARG A 160 20.93 19.24 15.06
N THR A 161 21.76 19.89 14.26
CA THR A 161 21.65 21.34 14.05
C THR A 161 20.37 21.67 13.28
N PHE A 162 19.94 22.93 13.35
CA PHE A 162 18.79 23.39 12.57
C PHE A 162 19.02 23.23 11.06
N ASP A 163 20.21 23.56 10.58
CA ASP A 163 20.56 23.44 9.16
C ASP A 163 20.54 21.98 8.70
N ASP A 164 21.02 21.05 9.52
CA ASP A 164 20.93 19.61 9.22
C ASP A 164 19.47 19.15 9.14
N PHE A 165 18.63 19.62 10.06
CA PHE A 165 17.21 19.28 10.07
C PHE A 165 16.48 19.84 8.85
N VAL A 166 16.72 21.11 8.51
CA VAL A 166 16.08 21.81 7.39
C VAL A 166 16.46 21.20 6.04
N ASN A 167 17.73 20.84 5.86
CA ASN A 167 18.22 20.22 4.63
C ASN A 167 17.90 18.72 4.53
N SER A 168 17.37 18.11 5.60
CA SER A 168 17.00 16.69 5.58
C SER A 168 15.78 16.42 4.70
N ASN A 169 15.89 15.41 3.84
CA ASN A 169 14.78 14.87 3.05
C ASN A 169 13.84 14.03 3.95
N LEU A 170 12.94 14.70 4.67
CA LEU A 170 11.98 14.04 5.54
C LEU A 170 10.92 13.28 4.74
N SER A 171 10.57 12.08 5.19
CA SER A 171 9.40 11.37 4.64
C SER A 171 8.11 12.15 4.91
N PRO A 172 7.02 11.90 4.16
CA PRO A 172 5.75 12.57 4.40
C PRO A 172 5.21 12.40 5.83
N VAL A 173 5.39 11.22 6.42
CA VAL A 173 5.00 10.96 7.82
C VAL A 173 5.90 11.73 8.78
N GLN A 174 7.21 11.75 8.53
CA GLN A 174 8.16 12.47 9.38
C GLN A 174 7.89 13.98 9.41
N SER A 175 7.73 14.58 8.24
CA SER A 175 7.43 16.02 8.11
C SER A 175 6.06 16.41 8.66
N GLY A 176 5.06 15.52 8.60
CA GLY A 176 3.72 15.77 9.13
C GLY A 176 3.54 15.48 10.62
N CYS A 177 4.28 14.51 11.18
CA CYS A 177 4.05 14.01 12.55
C CYS A 177 5.17 14.38 13.53
N CYS A 178 6.40 14.59 13.06
CA CYS A 178 7.59 14.73 13.92
C CYS A 178 8.08 16.17 14.05
N LYS A 179 7.40 17.14 13.44
CA LYS A 179 7.66 18.57 13.60
C LYS A 179 6.35 19.36 13.65
N PRO A 180 6.33 20.55 14.27
CA PRO A 180 5.20 21.46 14.14
C PRO A 180 5.11 22.01 12.71
N PRO A 181 3.90 22.44 12.27
CA PRO A 181 3.76 23.22 11.04
C PRO A 181 4.61 24.49 11.07
N SER A 182 5.22 24.85 9.93
CA SER A 182 6.03 26.07 9.83
C SER A 182 5.21 27.33 10.10
N ALA A 183 3.89 27.31 9.82
CA ALA A 183 2.96 28.39 10.12
C ALA A 183 2.83 28.72 11.62
N CYS A 184 3.26 27.82 12.51
CA CYS A 184 3.22 28.04 13.95
C CYS A 184 4.35 28.95 14.46
N ASN A 185 5.40 29.18 13.66
CA ASN A 185 6.57 29.98 14.04
C ASN A 185 7.26 29.53 15.34
N PHE A 186 7.35 28.21 15.55
CA PHE A 186 8.04 27.65 16.72
C PHE A 186 9.55 27.69 16.50
N THR A 187 10.31 27.89 17.58
CA THR A 187 11.78 27.90 17.52
C THR A 187 12.30 26.48 17.66
N TYR A 188 13.10 26.02 16.69
CA TYR A 188 13.79 24.75 16.77
C TYR A 188 14.79 24.76 17.92
N GLN A 189 14.82 23.69 18.71
CA GLN A 189 15.88 23.51 19.71
C GLN A 189 16.74 22.29 19.37
N ASN A 190 16.13 21.12 19.30
CA ASN A 190 16.86 19.89 19.05
C ASN A 190 15.95 18.75 18.57
N GLY A 191 16.23 18.19 17.41
CA GLY A 191 15.54 17.02 16.86
C GLY A 191 14.04 17.25 16.72
N THR A 192 13.24 16.59 17.53
CA THR A 192 11.77 16.76 17.59
C THR A 192 11.32 17.77 18.64
N TYR A 193 12.23 18.51 19.29
CA TYR A 193 11.90 19.48 20.33
C TYR A 193 11.84 20.91 19.79
N TRP A 194 10.70 21.56 19.99
CA TRP A 194 10.40 22.91 19.50
C TRP A 194 9.76 23.75 20.61
N SER A 195 10.23 25.00 20.80
CA SER A 195 9.63 25.92 21.76
C SER A 195 8.56 26.80 21.13
N LYS A 196 7.41 26.87 21.80
CA LYS A 196 6.29 27.76 21.44
C LYS A 196 6.71 29.23 21.63
N PRO A 197 6.29 30.14 20.74
CA PRO A 197 6.53 31.57 20.93
C PRO A 197 5.80 32.08 22.17
N ALA A 198 6.34 33.13 22.80
CA ALA A 198 5.73 33.74 23.97
C ALA A 198 4.31 34.27 23.64
N ALA A 199 3.36 34.02 24.54
CA ALA A 199 1.98 34.49 24.38
C ALA A 199 1.97 36.02 24.20
N GLY A 200 1.36 36.52 23.13
CA GLY A 200 1.25 37.95 22.83
C GLY A 200 2.40 38.56 22.01
N SER A 201 3.37 37.77 21.55
CA SER A 201 4.39 38.25 20.61
C SER A 201 3.81 38.48 19.20
N SER A 202 4.15 39.60 18.57
CA SER A 202 3.73 40.04 17.23
C SER A 202 4.26 39.15 16.08
N GLY A 203 5.05 38.12 16.41
CA GLY A 203 5.47 37.02 15.52
C GLY A 203 4.43 35.90 15.41
N GLY A 204 3.16 36.22 15.63
CA GLY A 204 1.96 35.47 15.28
C GLY A 204 2.12 33.95 15.20
N THR A 205 1.76 33.25 16.28
CA THR A 205 1.17 31.92 16.07
C THR A 205 -0.04 32.16 15.18
N ASN A 206 -0.03 31.62 13.97
CA ASN A 206 -1.22 31.64 13.12
C ASN A 206 -2.22 30.69 13.79
N TYR A 207 -2.96 31.21 14.78
CA TYR A 207 -3.98 30.46 15.54
C TYR A 207 -5.09 29.90 14.64
N SER A 208 -5.11 30.29 13.36
CA SER A 208 -5.92 29.66 12.32
C SER A 208 -5.54 28.20 12.06
N ASP A 209 -4.29 27.79 12.34
CA ASP A 209 -3.86 26.40 12.18
C ASP A 209 -4.09 25.64 13.51
N PRO A 210 -5.07 24.72 13.56
CA PRO A 210 -5.38 23.96 14.78
C PRO A 210 -4.24 23.04 15.23
N ASP A 211 -3.28 22.74 14.36
CA ASP A 211 -2.16 21.86 14.68
C ASP A 211 -1.16 22.54 15.64
N CYS A 212 -1.08 23.88 15.65
CA CYS A 212 -0.20 24.60 16.57
C CYS A 212 -0.58 24.39 18.04
N GLY A 213 -1.89 24.28 18.33
CA GLY A 213 -2.39 23.95 19.65
C GLY A 213 -2.19 22.47 20.02
N THR A 214 -2.23 21.60 19.02
CA THR A 214 -2.16 20.14 19.17
C THR A 214 -0.72 19.62 19.35
N TRP A 215 0.29 20.36 18.89
CA TRP A 215 1.70 19.97 19.03
C TRP A 215 2.14 19.80 20.49
N SER A 216 2.81 18.68 20.76
CA SER A 216 3.45 18.31 22.03
C SER A 216 4.93 17.95 21.82
N ASN A 217 5.80 18.25 22.80
CA ASN A 217 7.19 17.78 22.81
C ASN A 217 7.34 16.40 23.50
N ASP A 218 6.23 15.83 24.02
CA ASP A 218 6.21 14.45 24.50
C ASP A 218 6.44 13.50 23.30
N GLN A 219 7.42 12.62 23.41
CA GLN A 219 7.81 11.71 22.34
C GLN A 219 6.75 10.65 22.03
N SER A 220 5.82 10.40 22.94
CA SER A 220 4.68 9.51 22.73
C SER A 220 3.49 10.19 22.04
N GLU A 221 3.44 11.52 22.03
CA GLU A 221 2.33 12.30 21.47
C GLU A 221 2.70 13.04 20.19
N LEU A 222 3.81 13.79 20.21
CA LEU A 222 4.31 14.65 19.12
C LEU A 222 3.17 15.38 18.39
N CYS A 223 3.15 15.35 17.06
CA CYS A 223 2.02 15.80 16.26
C CYS A 223 1.13 14.63 15.79
N TYR A 224 1.11 13.48 16.47
CA TYR A 224 0.29 12.35 16.00
C TYR A 224 -1.22 12.61 16.05
N GLY A 225 -1.67 13.67 16.75
CA GLY A 225 -3.05 14.16 16.70
C GLY A 225 -3.36 15.16 15.57
N CYS A 226 -2.33 15.71 14.92
CA CYS A 226 -2.45 16.82 14.00
C CYS A 226 -3.05 16.44 12.63
N GLN A 227 -3.69 17.39 11.98
CA GLN A 227 -4.16 17.27 10.60
C GLN A 227 -2.99 17.13 9.62
N SER A 228 -1.86 17.78 9.90
CA SER A 228 -0.60 17.65 9.15
C SER A 228 -0.05 16.23 9.21
N CYS A 229 -0.17 15.55 10.34
CA CYS A 229 0.24 14.15 10.46
C CYS A 229 -0.69 13.21 9.68
N LYS A 230 -2.01 13.43 9.76
CA LYS A 230 -2.99 12.73 8.91
C LYS A 230 -2.68 12.92 7.44
N ALA A 231 -2.39 14.14 7.02
CA ALA A 231 -2.00 14.46 5.65
C ALA A 231 -0.68 13.78 5.24
N GLY A 232 0.31 13.77 6.13
CA GLY A 232 1.57 13.05 5.94
C GLY A 232 1.37 11.54 5.71
N VAL A 233 0.48 10.91 6.49
CA VAL A 233 0.07 9.51 6.29
C VAL A 233 -0.58 9.31 4.92
N LEU A 234 -1.50 10.20 4.51
CA LEU A 234 -2.14 10.12 3.19
C LEU A 234 -1.14 10.33 2.04
N ALA A 235 -0.15 11.22 2.18
CA ALA A 235 0.92 11.36 1.19
C ALA A 235 1.79 10.10 1.10
N ASN A 236 2.13 9.50 2.23
CA ASN A 236 2.89 8.26 2.25
C ASN A 236 2.09 7.13 1.57
N LEU A 237 0.79 7.04 1.86
CA LEU A 237 -0.12 6.11 1.22
C LEU A 237 -0.19 6.34 -0.30
N ARG A 238 -0.33 7.59 -0.74
CA ARG A 238 -0.31 7.97 -2.17
C ARG A 238 0.97 7.49 -2.86
N SER A 239 2.12 7.71 -2.23
CA SER A 239 3.43 7.27 -2.76
C SER A 239 3.48 5.75 -2.89
N SER A 240 3.03 5.02 -1.86
CA SER A 240 2.94 3.56 -1.89
C SER A 240 1.95 3.05 -2.94
N TRP A 241 0.81 3.72 -3.12
CA TRP A 241 -0.21 3.34 -4.11
C TRP A 241 0.28 3.51 -5.54
N LYS A 242 1.16 4.49 -5.82
CA LYS A 242 1.82 4.59 -7.13
C LYS A 242 2.69 3.36 -7.43
N LYS A 243 3.42 2.85 -6.43
CA LYS A 243 4.21 1.61 -6.57
C LYS A 243 3.29 0.40 -6.77
N ILE A 244 2.21 0.30 -5.99
CA ILE A 244 1.21 -0.76 -6.12
C ILE A 244 0.52 -0.70 -7.49
N ALA A 245 0.23 0.49 -8.02
CA ALA A 245 -0.38 0.65 -9.34
C ALA A 245 0.52 0.09 -10.45
N PHE A 246 1.83 0.32 -10.38
CA PHE A 246 2.79 -0.28 -11.31
C PHE A 246 2.79 -1.82 -11.22
N ILE A 247 2.84 -2.37 -10.00
CA ILE A 247 2.76 -3.81 -9.76
C ILE A 247 1.42 -4.39 -10.28
N ASN A 248 0.30 -3.71 -10.02
CA ASN A 248 -1.02 -4.12 -10.47
C ASN A 248 -1.12 -4.10 -12.01
N ALA A 249 -0.53 -3.11 -12.68
CA ALA A 249 -0.49 -3.05 -14.14
C ALA A 249 0.30 -4.24 -14.73
N ALA A 250 1.46 -4.56 -14.15
CA ALA A 250 2.24 -5.75 -14.55
C ALA A 250 1.45 -7.05 -14.29
N PHE A 251 0.75 -7.15 -13.17
CA PHE A 251 -0.09 -8.29 -12.83
C PHE A 251 -1.25 -8.47 -13.81
N VAL A 252 -1.96 -7.40 -14.16
CA VAL A 252 -3.03 -7.42 -15.17
C VAL A 252 -2.49 -7.88 -16.52
N ALA A 253 -1.33 -7.35 -16.96
CA ALA A 253 -0.70 -7.76 -18.21
C ALA A 253 -0.39 -9.27 -18.21
N LEU A 254 0.17 -9.79 -17.11
CA LEU A 254 0.43 -11.22 -16.94
C LEU A 254 -0.87 -12.04 -17.01
N LEU A 255 -1.94 -11.62 -16.31
CA LEU A 255 -3.22 -12.31 -16.35
C LEU A 255 -3.83 -12.33 -17.76
N VAL A 256 -3.70 -11.25 -18.53
CA VAL A 256 -4.19 -11.19 -19.93
C VAL A 256 -3.44 -12.17 -20.84
N VAL A 257 -2.12 -12.29 -20.68
CA VAL A 257 -1.31 -13.30 -21.41
C VAL A 257 -1.78 -14.71 -21.05
N VAL A 258 -1.92 -14.98 -19.76
CA VAL A 258 -2.36 -16.29 -19.25
C VAL A 258 -3.78 -16.64 -19.73
N PHE A 259 -4.70 -15.68 -19.69
CA PHE A 259 -6.06 -15.82 -20.22
C PHE A 259 -6.05 -16.14 -21.72
N SER A 260 -5.22 -15.45 -22.50
CA SER A 260 -5.08 -15.68 -23.94
C SER A 260 -4.56 -17.10 -24.24
N ILE A 261 -3.57 -17.57 -23.48
CA ILE A 261 -3.04 -18.94 -23.60
C ILE A 261 -4.09 -19.98 -23.18
N GLY A 262 -4.85 -19.71 -22.11
CA GLY A 262 -5.94 -20.57 -21.65
C GLY A 262 -7.04 -20.73 -22.71
N CYS A 263 -7.41 -19.63 -23.40
CA CYS A 263 -8.33 -19.67 -24.54
C CYS A 263 -7.80 -20.56 -25.68
N CYS A 264 -6.50 -20.47 -25.99
CA CYS A 264 -5.86 -21.34 -26.96
C CYS A 264 -5.90 -22.82 -26.53
N ALA A 265 -5.59 -23.13 -25.27
CA ALA A 265 -5.67 -24.48 -24.72
C ALA A 265 -7.09 -25.06 -24.79
N LEU A 266 -8.11 -24.23 -24.55
CA LEU A 266 -9.51 -24.63 -24.64
C LEU A 266 -9.92 -24.95 -26.07
N ARG A 267 -9.49 -24.11 -27.02
CA ARG A 267 -9.72 -24.36 -28.45
C ARG A 267 -9.04 -25.67 -28.88
N ASN A 268 -7.84 -25.95 -28.39
CA ASN A 268 -7.12 -27.19 -28.69
C ASN A 268 -7.84 -28.44 -28.14
N ASN A 269 -8.25 -28.41 -26.86
CA ASN A 269 -9.00 -29.52 -26.25
C ASN A 269 -10.34 -29.79 -26.96
N ARG A 270 -11.05 -28.73 -27.40
CA ARG A 270 -12.28 -28.87 -28.19
C ARG A 270 -12.02 -29.54 -29.54
N ARG A 271 -10.99 -29.11 -30.28
CA ARG A 271 -10.62 -29.75 -31.56
C ARG A 271 -10.34 -31.24 -31.37
N HIS A 272 -9.54 -31.60 -30.35
CA HIS A 272 -9.23 -33.00 -30.06
C HIS A 272 -10.47 -33.83 -29.75
N LYS A 273 -11.44 -33.29 -29.00
CA LYS A 273 -12.72 -33.97 -28.75
C LYS A 273 -13.51 -34.21 -30.04
N TYR A 274 -13.60 -33.22 -30.93
CA TYR A 274 -14.27 -33.41 -32.22
C TYR A 274 -13.58 -34.48 -33.10
N THR A 275 -12.24 -34.51 -33.12
CA THR A 275 -11.49 -35.54 -33.87
C THR A 275 -11.71 -36.96 -33.32
N LEU A 276 -11.98 -37.10 -32.01
CA LEU A 276 -12.30 -38.38 -31.38
C LEU A 276 -13.75 -38.81 -31.56
N LEU A 277 -14.70 -37.86 -31.62
CA LEU A 277 -16.14 -38.14 -31.76
C LEU A 277 -16.60 -38.29 -33.22
N GLY A 278 -15.83 -37.76 -34.17
CA GLY A 278 -16.10 -37.87 -35.62
C GLY A 278 -15.37 -39.04 -36.30
N LYS A 279 -14.87 -40.00 -35.52
CA LYS A 279 -14.31 -41.28 -35.97
C LYS A 279 -15.12 -42.41 -35.38
#